data_AF-A0A950D2U1-F1
#
_entry.id   AF-A0A950D2U1-F1
#
_cell.length_a   1.000
_cell.length_b   1.000
_cell.length_c   1.000
_cell.angle_alpha   90.00
_cell.angle_beta   90.00
_cell.angle_gamma   90.00
#
_symmetry.space_group_name_H-M   'P 1'
#
loop_
_entity.id
_entity.type
_entity.pdbx_description
1 polymer ?
#
loop_
_entity_poly.entity_id
_entity_poly.type
_entity_poly.pdbx_seq_one_letter_code
_entity_poly.pdbx_strand_id
1 'polypeptide(L)'
;MLTFQAFVSYAIWPWYWNAYRIRAWGRLPNPRGSTLCIANHQNDLDDKTISYLVRSSGPLDKLIYSVSGRRLFERGSMGWAIPWMAPILHRADMSWLVYALGMLPIENETRARTFMGCARAVLDAHGDLPLAQVFKDDALDLIGPDARDKNLSDVFKRALFLRSRYIDVPLKWIREPYLSEMIAQMRVDMESDLQHLEDMLRAGATMYLTPEGFQTRTGRLGRLREALWRLAPVAESVYTLSISYDLFVGRRLSMLMRVVPAIDRNDIPNSMRAPRPVTISQLLADWWCSSAFIDGTSAEGAFIEADAVNAVHERLAGLPPMAWVDPELRASPERMTRAALAGLLRRGTLERGGRGYHLTDKRSDPRFPRPHDIVAHQAAFFEESRDAWRVFSKREG
;
A
#
# COMPACT_ATOMS: atom_id res chain seq x y z
N MET A 1 -0.03 23.07 -21.26
CA MET A 1 1.36 22.93 -20.78
C MET A 1 1.46 21.65 -19.96
N LEU A 2 2.48 20.81 -20.17
CA LEU A 2 2.65 19.56 -19.41
C LEU A 2 3.04 19.89 -17.96
N THR A 3 2.38 19.27 -16.98
CA THR A 3 2.80 19.41 -15.57
C THR A 3 4.11 18.67 -15.30
N PHE A 4 4.90 19.15 -14.32
CA PHE A 4 6.13 18.46 -13.89
C PHE A 4 5.85 17.02 -13.42
N GLN A 5 4.77 16.81 -12.68
CA GLN A 5 4.31 15.47 -12.29
C GLN A 5 4.09 14.56 -13.52
N ALA A 6 3.47 15.05 -14.59
CA ALA A 6 3.26 14.26 -15.79
C ALA A 6 4.60 13.86 -16.44
N PHE A 7 5.54 14.80 -16.58
CA PHE A 7 6.88 14.50 -17.10
C PHE A 7 7.56 13.38 -16.30
N VAL A 8 7.58 13.48 -14.96
CA VAL A 8 8.22 12.48 -14.10
C VAL A 8 7.53 11.12 -14.24
N SER A 9 6.19 11.07 -14.23
CA SER A 9 5.45 9.82 -14.42
C SER A 9 5.79 9.13 -15.74
N TYR A 10 5.92 9.86 -16.85
CA TYR A 10 6.31 9.28 -18.14
C TYR A 10 7.78 8.86 -18.18
N ALA A 11 8.67 9.60 -17.53
CA ALA A 11 10.10 9.28 -17.49
C ALA A 11 10.39 7.97 -16.72
N ILE A 12 9.67 7.71 -15.62
CA ILE A 12 9.88 6.51 -14.81
C ILE A 12 9.11 5.29 -15.35
N TRP A 13 8.07 5.49 -16.15
CA TRP A 13 7.17 4.42 -16.60
C TRP A 13 7.88 3.27 -17.34
N PRO A 14 8.86 3.50 -18.24
CA PRO A 14 9.58 2.42 -18.90
C PRO A 14 10.22 1.44 -17.90
N TRP A 15 10.72 1.93 -16.75
CA TRP A 15 11.26 1.05 -15.71
C TRP A 15 10.16 0.15 -15.12
N TYR A 16 9.00 0.72 -14.77
CA TYR A 16 7.87 -0.04 -14.25
C TYR A 16 7.33 -1.05 -15.27
N TRP A 17 7.22 -0.65 -16.55
CA TRP A 17 6.77 -1.53 -17.62
C TRP A 17 7.71 -2.74 -17.82
N ASN A 18 9.01 -2.55 -17.63
CA ASN A 18 9.98 -3.64 -17.72
C ASN A 18 9.98 -4.52 -16.47
N ALA A 19 9.85 -3.95 -15.27
CA ALA A 19 9.89 -4.69 -14.01
C ALA A 19 8.57 -5.42 -13.67
N TYR A 20 7.43 -4.87 -14.09
CA TYR A 20 6.09 -5.31 -13.71
C TYR A 20 5.22 -5.58 -14.93
N ARG A 21 4.15 -6.34 -14.75
CA ARG A 21 3.08 -6.51 -15.73
C ARG A 21 1.84 -5.81 -15.22
N ILE A 22 1.62 -4.57 -15.66
CA ILE A 22 0.50 -3.75 -15.19
C ILE A 22 -0.62 -3.80 -16.23
N ARG A 23 -1.83 -4.15 -15.80
CA ARG A 23 -3.05 -4.14 -16.63
C ARG A 23 -4.15 -3.39 -15.89
N ALA A 24 -4.81 -2.47 -16.58
CA ALA A 24 -5.81 -1.61 -15.99
C ALA A 24 -7.06 -1.52 -16.84
N TRP A 25 -8.21 -1.45 -16.19
CA TRP A 25 -9.52 -1.33 -16.83
C TRP A 25 -10.34 -0.22 -16.19
N GLY A 26 -11.10 0.49 -17.01
CA GLY A 26 -11.82 1.68 -16.59
C GLY A 26 -10.97 2.94 -16.70
N ARG A 27 -11.63 4.09 -16.53
CA ARG A 27 -11.02 5.42 -16.59
C ARG A 27 -11.80 6.37 -15.69
N LEU A 28 -11.12 7.39 -15.16
CA LEU A 28 -11.81 8.53 -14.58
C LEU A 28 -12.49 9.35 -15.70
N PRO A 29 -13.59 10.05 -15.39
CA PRO A 29 -14.23 10.97 -16.33
C PRO A 29 -13.27 12.12 -16.71
N ASN A 30 -13.47 12.67 -17.91
CA ASN A 30 -12.79 13.86 -18.38
C ASN A 30 -13.80 14.77 -19.11
N PRO A 31 -14.10 15.98 -18.58
CA PRO A 31 -13.52 16.61 -17.39
C PRO A 31 -13.87 15.87 -16.08
N ARG A 32 -12.99 16.00 -15.10
CA ARG A 32 -13.19 15.54 -13.71
C ARG A 32 -13.34 16.75 -12.79
N GLY A 33 -14.39 16.74 -11.98
CA GLY A 33 -14.62 17.69 -10.88
C GLY A 33 -13.96 17.23 -9.59
N SER A 34 -14.55 17.58 -8.45
CA SER A 34 -14.12 17.16 -7.12
C SER A 34 -14.15 15.63 -7.01
N THR A 35 -12.98 14.98 -7.08
CA THR A 35 -12.89 13.52 -7.25
C THR A 35 -11.97 12.91 -6.22
N LEU A 36 -12.49 12.01 -5.39
CA LEU A 36 -11.71 11.21 -4.45
C LEU A 36 -11.51 9.80 -5.01
N CYS A 37 -10.26 9.43 -5.29
CA CYS A 37 -9.84 8.11 -5.71
C CYS A 37 -9.27 7.34 -4.53
N ILE A 38 -9.77 6.14 -4.26
CA ILE A 38 -9.42 5.36 -3.08
C ILE A 38 -8.87 4.02 -3.53
N ALA A 39 -7.68 3.62 -3.04
CA ALA A 39 -7.12 2.30 -3.28
C ALA A 39 -6.78 1.58 -1.99
N ASN A 40 -6.86 0.25 -2.01
CA ASN A 40 -6.27 -0.59 -0.98
C ASN A 40 -4.75 -0.65 -1.19
N HIS A 41 -3.96 -0.43 -0.13
CA HIS A 41 -2.51 -0.42 -0.25
C HIS A 41 -1.93 -1.81 0.03
N GLN A 42 -1.50 -2.52 -1.01
CA GLN A 42 -0.88 -3.84 -0.90
C GLN A 42 0.62 -3.82 -1.13
N ASN A 43 1.10 -2.90 -1.96
CA ASN A 43 2.49 -2.88 -2.41
C ASN A 43 2.96 -1.45 -2.68
N ASP A 44 4.25 -1.16 -2.53
CA ASP A 44 4.84 0.16 -2.87
C ASP A 44 4.69 0.52 -4.35
N LEU A 45 4.37 -0.46 -5.20
CA LEU A 45 4.04 -0.26 -6.61
C LEU A 45 2.74 0.54 -6.81
N ASP A 46 1.79 0.48 -5.87
CA ASP A 46 0.42 0.99 -6.02
C ASP A 46 0.43 2.48 -6.38
N ASP A 47 1.04 3.32 -5.54
CA ASP A 47 1.01 4.78 -5.66
C ASP A 47 1.60 5.28 -6.99
N LYS A 48 2.67 4.63 -7.43
CA LYS A 48 3.41 5.02 -8.63
C LYS A 48 2.66 4.61 -9.90
N THR A 49 2.06 3.42 -9.86
CA THR A 49 1.27 2.89 -10.97
C THR A 49 -0.04 3.65 -11.13
N ILE A 50 -0.73 3.92 -10.03
CA ILE A 50 -1.97 4.71 -10.01
C ILE A 50 -1.72 6.10 -10.56
N SER A 51 -0.66 6.77 -10.07
CA SER A 51 -0.31 8.13 -10.51
C SER A 51 -0.06 8.19 -12.02
N TYR A 52 0.61 7.19 -12.60
CA TYR A 52 0.79 7.09 -14.05
C TYR A 52 -0.54 6.80 -14.78
N LEU A 53 -1.30 5.79 -14.34
CA LEU A 53 -2.49 5.32 -15.05
C LEU A 53 -3.61 6.37 -15.04
N VAL A 54 -3.91 6.96 -13.88
CA VAL A 54 -4.91 8.02 -13.73
C VAL A 54 -4.53 9.27 -14.54
N ARG A 55 -3.22 9.50 -14.73
CA ARG A 55 -2.68 10.55 -15.60
C ARG A 55 -2.85 10.21 -17.08
N SER A 56 -2.44 9.01 -17.49
CA SER A 56 -2.45 8.58 -18.89
C SER A 56 -3.86 8.58 -19.52
N SER A 57 -4.89 8.42 -18.69
CA SER A 57 -6.29 8.46 -19.09
C SER A 57 -6.97 9.82 -18.88
N GLY A 58 -6.23 10.88 -18.52
CA GLY A 58 -6.80 12.18 -18.14
C GLY A 58 -6.01 13.40 -18.63
N PRO A 59 -6.45 14.62 -18.27
CA PRO A 59 -5.79 15.85 -18.68
C PRO A 59 -4.33 15.94 -18.19
N LEU A 60 -3.41 16.23 -19.11
CA LEU A 60 -1.96 16.32 -18.86
C LEU A 60 -1.53 17.61 -18.14
N ASP A 61 -2.41 18.60 -18.14
CA ASP A 61 -2.25 19.93 -17.56
C ASP A 61 -2.81 20.04 -16.13
N LYS A 62 -3.55 19.04 -15.63
CA LYS A 62 -4.12 19.04 -14.27
C LYS A 62 -3.38 18.10 -13.32
N LEU A 63 -2.96 18.57 -12.15
CA LEU A 63 -2.35 17.69 -11.14
C LEU A 63 -3.35 16.66 -10.59
N ILE A 64 -2.85 15.49 -10.24
CA ILE A 64 -3.55 14.50 -9.41
C ILE A 64 -2.83 14.52 -8.07
N TYR A 65 -3.56 14.82 -7.00
CA TYR A 65 -2.95 14.95 -5.70
C TYR A 65 -2.88 13.59 -4.99
N SER A 66 -1.71 13.24 -4.45
CA SER A 66 -1.52 12.00 -3.68
C SER A 66 -1.36 12.34 -2.20
N VAL A 67 -2.27 11.87 -1.37
CA VAL A 67 -2.17 12.04 0.09
C VAL A 67 -1.08 11.12 0.61
N SER A 68 -0.05 11.69 1.22
CA SER A 68 1.21 11.02 1.54
C SER A 68 1.64 11.29 2.98
N GLY A 69 2.31 10.31 3.59
CA GLY A 69 2.78 10.46 4.98
C GLY A 69 3.71 11.68 5.16
N ARG A 70 3.45 12.46 6.21
CA ARG A 70 4.15 13.72 6.53
C ARG A 70 5.68 13.60 6.54
N ARG A 71 6.22 12.44 6.93
CA ARG A 71 7.67 12.15 6.91
C ARG A 71 8.36 12.40 5.58
N LEU A 72 7.66 12.34 4.44
CA LEU A 72 8.26 12.64 3.13
C LEU A 72 8.60 14.12 2.95
N PHE A 73 7.93 14.99 3.71
CA PHE A 73 8.11 16.44 3.70
C PHE A 73 9.14 16.89 4.74
N GLU A 74 9.64 15.97 5.58
CA GLU A 74 10.66 16.28 6.57
C GLU A 74 12.05 16.38 5.94
N ARG A 75 12.89 17.25 6.50
CA ARG A 75 14.28 17.41 6.07
C ARG A 75 15.04 16.10 6.21
N GLY A 76 15.73 15.69 5.15
CA GLY A 76 16.50 14.44 5.10
C GLY A 76 15.69 13.20 4.70
N SER A 77 14.38 13.33 4.45
CA SER A 77 13.49 12.23 4.03
C SER A 77 14.01 11.49 2.79
N MET A 78 14.63 12.22 1.85
CA MET A 78 15.18 11.63 0.63
C MET A 78 16.44 10.79 0.90
N GLY A 79 17.17 11.05 1.99
CA GLY A 79 18.26 10.18 2.44
C GLY A 79 17.77 8.84 3.02
N TRP A 80 16.51 8.77 3.45
CA TRP A 80 15.83 7.52 3.79
C TRP A 80 15.31 6.81 2.53
N ALA A 81 14.64 7.56 1.63
CA ALA A 81 14.03 7.01 0.42
C ALA A 81 15.04 6.54 -0.63
N ILE A 82 16.25 7.14 -0.66
CA ILE A 82 17.33 6.81 -1.59
C ILE A 82 18.59 6.45 -0.78
N PRO A 83 18.67 5.22 -0.24
CA PRO A 83 19.66 4.87 0.78
C PRO A 83 21.12 5.06 0.36
N TRP A 84 21.40 4.94 -0.94
CA TRP A 84 22.74 5.11 -1.53
C TRP A 84 23.14 6.58 -1.68
N MET A 85 22.18 7.51 -1.76
CA MET A 85 22.42 8.97 -1.74
C MET A 85 22.34 9.57 -0.34
N ALA A 86 22.04 8.77 0.67
CA ALA A 86 21.88 9.21 2.05
C ALA A 86 23.01 10.12 2.58
N PRO A 87 24.30 9.86 2.31
CA PRO A 87 25.38 10.76 2.76
C PRO A 87 25.24 12.20 2.26
N ILE A 88 24.60 12.40 1.10
CA ILE A 88 24.41 13.70 0.46
C ILE A 88 23.05 14.29 0.87
N LEU A 89 21.99 13.47 0.81
CA LEU A 89 20.62 13.94 0.97
C LEU A 89 20.16 14.09 2.43
N HIS A 90 20.95 13.65 3.41
CA HIS A 90 20.56 13.69 4.83
C HIS A 90 20.19 15.06 5.40
N ARG A 91 20.63 16.15 4.74
CA ARG A 91 20.32 17.54 5.12
C ARG A 91 19.46 18.28 4.11
N ALA A 92 19.09 17.64 3.02
CA ALA A 92 18.29 18.28 1.99
C ALA A 92 16.83 18.38 2.46
N ASP A 93 16.25 19.57 2.33
CA ASP A 93 14.80 19.74 2.35
C ASP A 93 14.31 19.65 0.90
N MET A 94 13.59 18.58 0.60
CA MET A 94 13.01 18.33 -0.72
C MET A 94 11.48 18.35 -0.70
N SER A 95 10.88 18.94 0.35
CA SER A 95 9.43 19.10 0.46
C SER A 95 8.84 19.79 -0.77
N TRP A 96 9.50 20.82 -1.30
CA TRP A 96 9.10 21.52 -2.53
C TRP A 96 8.97 20.59 -3.74
N LEU A 97 9.85 19.60 -3.88
CA LEU A 97 9.82 18.64 -4.98
C LEU A 97 8.62 17.70 -4.82
N VAL A 98 8.38 17.27 -3.58
CA VAL A 98 7.24 16.41 -3.21
C VAL A 98 5.92 17.14 -3.51
N TYR A 99 5.80 18.42 -3.14
CA TYR A 99 4.65 19.26 -3.52
C TYR A 99 4.53 19.44 -5.04
N ALA A 100 5.63 19.68 -5.76
CA ALA A 100 5.63 19.81 -7.22
C ALA A 100 5.20 18.53 -7.95
N LEU A 101 5.35 17.37 -7.30
CA LEU A 101 4.84 16.08 -7.75
C LEU A 101 3.37 15.85 -7.38
N GLY A 102 2.68 16.84 -6.81
CA GLY A 102 1.28 16.76 -6.41
C GLY A 102 1.08 15.96 -5.11
N MET A 103 2.10 15.75 -4.29
CA MET A 103 1.91 15.04 -3.02
C MET A 103 1.50 16.02 -1.94
N LEU A 104 0.53 15.64 -1.10
CA LEU A 104 0.04 16.45 0.02
C LEU A 104 0.27 15.72 1.34
N PRO A 105 0.74 16.40 2.39
CA PRO A 105 1.05 15.76 3.66
C PRO A 105 -0.22 15.33 4.39
N ILE A 106 -0.11 14.22 5.12
CA ILE A 106 -0.98 13.89 6.23
C ILE A 106 -0.18 13.14 7.28
N GLU A 107 -0.40 13.46 8.55
CA GLU A 107 0.19 12.68 9.64
C GLU A 107 -0.44 11.27 9.70
N ASN A 108 0.38 10.25 9.52
CA ASN A 108 -0.03 8.85 9.49
C ASN A 108 0.62 7.99 10.60
N GLU A 109 1.50 8.55 11.43
CA GLU A 109 2.25 7.88 12.48
C GLU A 109 1.97 8.53 13.86
N THR A 110 0.74 8.36 14.37
CA THR A 110 0.30 9.03 15.61
C THR A 110 0.84 8.44 16.92
N ARG A 111 1.58 7.33 16.86
CA ARG A 111 2.09 6.60 18.04
C ARG A 111 3.60 6.50 18.10
N ALA A 112 4.26 6.68 16.96
CA ALA A 112 5.70 6.64 16.82
C ALA A 112 6.07 7.60 15.70
N ARG A 113 7.27 8.15 15.72
CA ARG A 113 7.82 8.95 14.61
C ARG A 113 9.27 8.56 14.42
N THR A 114 9.83 8.89 13.26
CA THR A 114 11.28 8.70 13.06
C THR A 114 12.07 9.44 14.15
N PHE A 115 13.16 8.83 14.62
CA PHE A 115 14.01 9.46 15.65
C PHE A 115 14.42 10.88 15.24
N MET A 116 14.75 11.06 13.97
CA MET A 116 15.08 12.37 13.39
C MET A 116 13.93 13.36 13.43
N GLY A 117 12.71 12.94 13.09
CA GLY A 117 11.52 13.79 13.14
C GLY A 117 11.26 14.30 14.55
N CYS A 118 11.39 13.43 15.56
CA CYS A 118 11.33 13.81 16.98
C CYS A 118 12.45 14.80 17.34
N ALA A 119 13.70 14.49 16.98
CA ALA A 119 14.85 15.34 17.30
C ALA A 119 14.74 16.72 16.64
N ARG A 120 14.21 16.78 15.41
CA ARG A 120 14.00 18.03 14.67
C ARG A 120 12.95 18.90 15.34
N ALA A 121 11.80 18.32 15.67
CA ALA A 121 10.70 19.04 16.32
C ALA A 121 11.15 19.70 17.62
N VAL A 122 11.93 19.00 18.45
CA VAL A 122 12.46 19.55 19.70
C VAL A 122 13.58 20.57 19.44
N LEU A 123 14.48 20.30 18.50
CA LEU A 123 15.57 21.21 18.14
C LEU A 123 15.05 22.57 17.65
N ASP A 124 14.03 22.56 16.80
CA ASP A 124 13.47 23.78 16.22
C ASP A 124 12.70 24.61 17.27
N ALA A 125 12.12 23.97 18.29
CA ALA A 125 11.34 24.64 19.35
C ALA A 125 12.19 25.07 20.57
N HIS A 126 13.19 24.26 20.96
CA HIS A 126 13.95 24.43 22.21
C HIS A 126 15.46 24.61 22.04
N GLY A 127 15.96 24.54 20.80
CA GLY A 127 17.39 24.59 20.53
C GLY A 127 18.11 23.27 20.79
N ASP A 128 19.45 23.32 20.79
CA ASP A 128 20.30 22.12 20.76
C ASP A 128 20.50 21.52 22.16
N LEU A 129 19.55 20.70 22.59
CA LEU A 129 19.57 20.01 23.89
C LEU A 129 20.31 18.67 23.82
N PRO A 130 20.81 18.16 24.96
CA PRO A 130 21.29 16.78 25.07
C PRO A 130 20.19 15.76 24.73
N LEU A 131 20.55 14.71 24.00
CA LEU A 131 19.59 13.64 23.65
C LEU A 131 19.03 12.96 24.90
N ALA A 132 19.83 12.79 25.94
CA ALA A 132 19.40 12.21 27.22
C ALA A 132 18.34 13.04 27.96
N GLN A 133 18.26 14.34 27.69
CA GLN A 133 17.22 15.23 28.25
C GLN A 133 15.88 15.05 27.53
N VAL A 134 15.91 14.69 26.25
CA VAL A 134 14.71 14.61 25.38
C VAL A 134 14.17 13.19 25.28
N PHE A 135 15.05 12.20 25.18
CA PHE A 135 14.71 10.80 24.97
C PHE A 135 14.96 9.96 26.21
N LYS A 136 14.13 8.94 26.42
CA LYS A 136 14.34 7.89 27.42
C LYS A 136 15.44 6.93 26.95
N ASP A 137 16.05 6.22 27.90
CA ASP A 137 17.15 5.30 27.63
C ASP A 137 16.82 4.27 26.55
N ASP A 138 15.60 3.72 26.55
CA ASP A 138 15.13 2.78 25.53
C ASP A 138 15.32 3.29 24.10
N ALA A 139 15.06 4.58 23.84
CA ALA A 139 15.22 5.17 22.52
C ALA A 139 16.68 5.41 22.16
N LEU A 140 17.51 5.76 23.14
CA LEU A 140 18.93 6.02 22.96
C LEU A 140 19.70 4.73 22.67
N ASP A 141 19.30 3.64 23.33
CA ASP A 141 19.90 2.32 23.14
C ASP A 141 19.69 1.78 21.72
N LEU A 142 18.60 2.15 21.05
CA LEU A 142 18.38 1.80 19.64
C LEU A 142 19.39 2.46 18.69
N ILE A 143 19.87 3.66 19.02
CA ILE A 143 20.90 4.32 18.22
C ILE A 143 22.26 3.72 18.56
N GLY A 144 22.56 3.60 19.85
CA GLY A 144 23.71 2.92 20.43
C GLY A 144 24.38 3.71 21.57
N PRO A 145 25.47 3.18 22.15
CA PRO A 145 25.93 3.55 23.49
C PRO A 145 26.40 4.99 23.62
N ASP A 146 26.96 5.56 22.55
CA ASP A 146 27.47 6.94 22.51
C ASP A 146 26.37 7.99 22.36
N ALA A 147 25.11 7.60 22.13
CA ALA A 147 24.00 8.53 21.90
C ALA A 147 23.68 9.40 23.12
N ARG A 148 23.96 8.91 24.34
CA ARG A 148 23.68 9.62 25.60
C ARG A 148 24.48 10.92 25.73
N ASP A 149 25.68 10.96 25.16
CA ASP A 149 26.58 12.11 25.21
C ASP A 149 26.44 13.04 24.00
N LYS A 150 25.42 12.83 23.17
CA LYS A 150 25.14 13.64 21.97
C LYS A 150 24.05 14.66 22.23
N ASN A 151 24.04 15.70 21.38
CA ASN A 151 22.95 16.67 21.32
C ASN A 151 22.02 16.37 20.13
N LEU A 152 20.87 17.05 20.10
CA LEU A 152 19.89 16.93 19.02
C LEU A 152 20.50 17.20 17.64
N SER A 153 21.41 18.17 17.52
CA SER A 153 22.08 18.54 16.27
C SER A 153 22.97 17.41 15.71
N ASP A 154 23.50 16.53 16.57
CA ASP A 154 24.34 15.40 16.16
C ASP A 154 23.55 14.34 15.38
N VAL A 155 22.24 14.23 15.60
CA VAL A 155 21.33 13.33 14.86
C VAL A 155 21.37 13.61 13.37
N PHE A 156 21.60 14.87 12.99
CA PHE A 156 21.67 15.32 11.59
C PHE A 156 23.09 15.31 11.03
N LYS A 157 24.07 14.83 11.79
CA LYS A 157 25.42 14.53 11.27
C LYS A 157 25.42 13.14 10.66
N ARG A 158 26.20 12.96 9.59
CA ARG A 158 26.23 11.74 8.78
C ARG A 158 26.28 10.44 9.58
N ALA A 159 27.14 10.36 10.61
CA ALA A 159 27.33 9.13 11.39
C ALA A 159 26.05 8.71 12.13
N LEU A 160 25.41 9.64 12.84
CA LEU A 160 24.21 9.35 13.63
C LEU A 160 22.98 9.22 12.73
N PHE A 161 22.88 10.05 11.68
CA PHE A 161 21.82 9.95 10.67
C PHE A 161 21.74 8.55 10.05
N LEU A 162 22.88 8.00 9.63
CA LEU A 162 22.90 6.69 8.98
C LEU A 162 22.46 5.56 9.93
N ARG A 163 22.70 5.71 11.24
CA ARG A 163 22.24 4.78 12.29
C ARG A 163 20.75 4.96 12.59
N SER A 164 20.27 6.21 12.64
CA SER A 164 18.92 6.52 13.14
C SER A 164 17.83 6.57 12.06
N ARG A 165 18.16 6.65 10.77
CA ARG A 165 17.20 6.90 9.68
C ARG A 165 16.08 5.87 9.53
N TYR A 166 16.21 4.66 10.08
CA TYR A 166 15.18 3.61 10.04
C TYR A 166 14.57 3.31 11.41
N ILE A 167 14.89 4.13 12.43
CA ILE A 167 14.42 3.95 13.79
C ILE A 167 13.16 4.78 14.00
N ASP A 168 12.04 4.09 14.18
CA ASP A 168 10.79 4.69 14.65
C ASP A 168 10.77 4.65 16.18
N VAL A 169 10.65 5.82 16.79
CA VAL A 169 10.59 6.03 18.24
C VAL A 169 9.14 6.13 18.67
N PRO A 170 8.62 5.20 19.49
CA PRO A 170 7.34 5.37 20.17
C PRO A 170 7.33 6.70 20.93
N LEU A 171 6.27 7.49 20.78
CA LEU A 171 6.20 8.82 21.42
C LEU A 171 6.32 8.73 22.94
N LYS A 172 5.87 7.62 23.55
CA LYS A 172 6.06 7.33 24.99
C LYS A 172 7.52 7.29 25.45
N TRP A 173 8.49 7.21 24.53
CA TRP A 173 9.92 7.26 24.81
C TRP A 173 10.51 8.66 24.75
N ILE A 174 9.69 9.67 24.51
CA ILE A 174 10.04 11.07 24.64
C ILE A 174 9.73 11.49 26.09
N ARG A 175 10.60 12.32 26.68
CA ARG A 175 10.45 12.86 28.04
C ARG A 175 9.55 14.10 28.03
N GLU A 176 8.93 14.40 29.16
CA GLU A 176 8.22 15.67 29.37
C GLU A 176 9.24 16.83 29.52
N PRO A 177 8.88 18.07 29.10
CA PRO A 177 7.59 18.49 28.54
C PRO A 177 7.42 18.22 27.03
N TYR A 178 8.48 17.76 26.36
CA TYR A 178 8.55 17.65 24.90
C TYR A 178 7.49 16.70 24.31
N LEU A 179 7.17 15.61 25.03
CA LEU A 179 6.11 14.69 24.62
C LEU A 179 4.76 15.41 24.49
N SER A 180 4.33 16.12 25.53
CA SER A 180 3.04 16.81 25.55
C SER A 180 2.96 17.88 24.46
N GLU A 181 4.03 18.65 24.26
CA GLU A 181 4.12 19.68 23.23
C GLU A 181 4.08 19.09 21.81
N MET A 182 4.81 18.01 21.57
CA MET A 182 4.78 17.31 20.28
C MET A 182 3.39 16.76 19.97
N ILE A 183 2.70 16.18 20.96
CA ILE A 183 1.31 15.72 20.78
C ILE A 183 0.38 16.88 20.45
N ALA A 184 0.52 18.02 21.12
CA ALA A 184 -0.27 19.21 20.84
C ALA A 184 -0.03 19.71 19.41
N GLN A 185 1.24 19.85 19.00
CA GLN A 185 1.58 20.30 17.66
C GLN A 185 1.09 19.34 16.58
N MET A 186 1.28 18.02 16.76
CA MET A 186 0.77 17.03 15.80
C MET A 186 -0.74 17.12 15.61
N ARG A 187 -1.52 17.42 16.65
CA ARG A 187 -2.97 17.60 16.53
C ARG A 187 -3.32 18.81 15.67
N VAL A 188 -2.60 19.92 15.88
CA VAL A 188 -2.76 21.15 15.08
C VAL A 188 -2.39 20.87 13.61
N ASP A 189 -1.25 20.22 13.38
CA ASP A 189 -0.77 19.86 12.04
C ASP A 189 -1.76 18.93 11.32
N MET A 190 -2.30 17.92 12.04
CA MET A 190 -3.31 17.01 11.51
C MET A 190 -4.58 17.72 11.07
N GLU A 191 -5.09 18.64 11.90
CA GLU A 191 -6.29 19.39 11.56
C GLU A 191 -6.04 20.32 10.38
N SER A 192 -4.88 20.98 10.36
CA SER A 192 -4.48 21.85 9.25
C SER A 192 -4.33 21.08 7.93
N ASP A 193 -3.74 19.88 7.95
CA ASP A 193 -3.64 19.01 6.77
C ASP A 193 -5.02 18.60 6.26
N LEU A 194 -5.89 18.12 7.17
CA LEU A 194 -7.23 17.68 6.81
C LEU A 194 -8.05 18.82 6.20
N GLN A 195 -8.00 20.01 6.81
CA GLN A 195 -8.67 21.19 6.28
C GLN A 195 -8.14 21.58 4.90
N HIS A 196 -6.83 21.58 4.70
CA HIS A 196 -6.23 21.88 3.41
C HIS A 196 -6.65 20.87 2.33
N LEU A 197 -6.69 19.58 2.68
CA LEU A 197 -7.16 18.53 1.76
C LEU A 197 -8.64 18.73 1.39
N GLU A 198 -9.50 19.06 2.35
CA GLU A 198 -10.91 19.36 2.08
C GLU A 198 -11.07 20.56 1.15
N ASP A 199 -10.36 21.66 1.40
CA ASP A 199 -10.46 22.88 0.60
C ASP A 199 -10.00 22.68 -0.85
N MET A 200 -8.91 21.93 -1.02
CA MET A 200 -8.44 21.51 -2.34
C MET A 200 -9.49 20.66 -3.07
N LEU A 201 -10.14 19.72 -2.37
CA LEU A 201 -11.17 18.87 -2.98
C LEU A 201 -12.42 19.69 -3.34
N ARG A 202 -12.88 20.59 -2.46
CA ARG A 202 -13.97 21.55 -2.73
C ARG A 202 -13.66 22.44 -3.94
N ALA A 203 -12.40 22.83 -4.13
CA ALA A 203 -11.94 23.58 -5.30
C ALA A 203 -11.89 22.76 -6.61
N GLY A 204 -12.30 21.48 -6.59
CA GLY A 204 -12.37 20.62 -7.76
C GLY A 204 -11.12 19.79 -8.01
N ALA A 205 -10.26 19.61 -7.01
CA ALA A 205 -9.10 18.74 -7.14
C ALA A 205 -9.50 17.27 -7.34
N THR A 206 -8.62 16.52 -8.00
CA THR A 206 -8.65 15.06 -7.98
C THR A 206 -7.60 14.56 -7.00
N MET A 207 -8.03 13.82 -5.98
CA MET A 207 -7.16 13.27 -4.94
C MET A 207 -7.12 11.76 -4.99
N TYR A 208 -5.97 11.21 -4.62
CA TYR A 208 -5.72 9.80 -4.40
C TYR A 208 -5.36 9.56 -2.93
N LEU A 209 -6.03 8.59 -2.31
CA LEU A 209 -5.88 8.23 -0.90
C LEU A 209 -5.76 6.71 -0.74
N THR A 210 -4.79 6.29 0.06
CA THR A 210 -4.70 4.93 0.64
C THR A 210 -5.17 4.97 2.09
N PRO A 211 -6.47 4.73 2.36
CA PRO A 211 -7.08 5.07 3.65
C PRO A 211 -6.56 4.23 4.83
N GLU A 212 -5.87 3.11 4.59
CA GLU A 212 -5.20 2.32 5.63
C GLU A 212 -3.92 3.01 6.13
N GLY A 213 -3.20 3.72 5.24
CA GLY A 213 -1.92 4.36 5.51
C GLY A 213 -0.73 3.40 5.69
N PHE A 214 -0.92 2.10 5.50
CA PHE A 214 0.12 1.06 5.52
C PHE A 214 -0.26 -0.11 4.61
N GLN A 215 0.75 -0.87 4.15
CA GLN A 215 0.53 -2.09 3.38
C GLN A 215 -0.14 -3.18 4.22
N THR A 216 -1.14 -3.85 3.66
CA THR A 216 -1.77 -5.00 4.33
C THR A 216 -0.77 -6.14 4.54
N ARG A 217 -0.77 -6.72 5.75
CA ARG A 217 0.09 -7.87 6.12
C ARG A 217 -0.62 -9.20 5.93
N THR A 218 -1.93 -9.22 6.17
CA THR A 218 -2.74 -10.43 6.23
C THR A 218 -3.58 -10.66 4.98
N GLY A 219 -3.58 -9.72 4.04
CA GLY A 219 -4.48 -9.72 2.89
C GLY A 219 -5.85 -9.15 3.23
N ARG A 220 -6.09 -8.74 4.48
CA ARG A 220 -7.32 -8.05 4.88
C ARG A 220 -7.12 -6.54 4.85
N LEU A 221 -8.16 -5.82 4.46
CA LEU A 221 -8.28 -4.38 4.57
C LEU A 221 -8.18 -4.01 6.06
N GLY A 222 -7.20 -3.21 6.40
CA GLY A 222 -7.01 -2.65 7.72
C GLY A 222 -8.06 -1.61 8.08
N ARG A 223 -7.88 -1.00 9.26
CA ARG A 223 -8.73 0.10 9.69
C ARG A 223 -8.54 1.30 8.76
N LEU A 224 -9.65 1.78 8.19
CA LEU A 224 -9.68 3.01 7.42
C LEU A 224 -9.56 4.22 8.36
N ARG A 225 -8.70 5.16 7.98
CA ARG A 225 -8.38 6.35 8.78
C ARG A 225 -9.39 7.47 8.56
N GLU A 226 -9.45 8.37 9.54
CA GLU A 226 -10.40 9.49 9.62
C GLU A 226 -10.41 10.38 8.38
N ALA A 227 -9.25 10.54 7.72
CA ALA A 227 -9.13 11.31 6.48
C ALA A 227 -10.14 10.88 5.41
N LEU A 228 -10.42 9.57 5.32
CA LEU A 228 -11.42 9.08 4.38
C LEU A 228 -12.82 9.65 4.67
N TRP A 229 -13.22 9.62 5.94
CA TRP A 229 -14.56 9.99 6.37
C TRP A 229 -14.80 11.49 6.32
N ARG A 230 -13.73 12.29 6.43
CA ARG A 230 -13.79 13.75 6.19
C ARG A 230 -13.80 14.11 4.71
N LEU A 231 -13.03 13.41 3.87
CA LEU A 231 -12.90 13.75 2.46
C LEU A 231 -14.03 13.20 1.57
N ALA A 232 -14.57 12.02 1.88
CA ALA A 232 -15.60 11.39 1.05
C ALA A 232 -16.92 12.21 0.94
N PRO A 233 -17.40 12.90 2.00
CA PRO A 233 -18.57 13.78 1.91
C PRO A 233 -18.36 15.03 1.05
N VAL A 234 -17.14 15.57 1.01
CA VAL A 234 -16.82 16.79 0.24
C VAL A 234 -16.46 16.50 -1.22
N ALA A 235 -16.21 15.24 -1.55
CA ALA A 235 -16.02 14.81 -2.92
C ALA A 235 -17.33 14.87 -3.72
N GLU A 236 -17.33 15.40 -4.94
CA GLU A 236 -18.49 15.27 -5.84
C GLU A 236 -18.65 13.80 -6.26
N SER A 237 -17.52 13.15 -6.57
CA SER A 237 -17.48 11.74 -6.96
C SER A 237 -16.41 10.96 -6.19
N VAL A 238 -16.73 9.71 -5.87
CA VAL A 238 -15.81 8.77 -5.22
C VAL A 238 -15.57 7.59 -6.15
N TYR A 239 -14.31 7.34 -6.46
CA TYR A 239 -13.88 6.21 -7.28
C TYR A 239 -13.03 5.26 -6.46
N THR A 240 -13.21 3.97 -6.70
CA THR A 240 -12.31 2.93 -6.19
C THR A 240 -11.33 2.53 -7.28
N LEU A 241 -10.06 2.51 -6.91
CA LEU A 241 -8.96 1.97 -7.69
C LEU A 241 -8.67 0.58 -7.12
N SER A 242 -9.51 -0.38 -7.49
CA SER A 242 -9.49 -1.72 -6.92
C SER A 242 -8.33 -2.52 -7.52
N ILE A 243 -7.37 -2.90 -6.67
CA ILE A 243 -6.13 -3.56 -7.10
C ILE A 243 -6.10 -5.02 -6.64
N SER A 244 -5.58 -5.88 -7.49
CA SER A 244 -5.23 -7.26 -7.14
C SER A 244 -3.94 -7.67 -7.84
N TYR A 245 -3.14 -8.47 -7.14
CA TYR A 245 -1.90 -8.99 -7.68
C TYR A 245 -2.07 -10.46 -8.07
N ASP A 246 -1.66 -10.80 -9.29
CA ASP A 246 -1.53 -12.19 -9.71
C ASP A 246 -0.08 -12.63 -9.48
N LEU A 247 0.15 -13.15 -8.28
CA LEU A 247 1.47 -13.45 -7.78
C LEU A 247 2.06 -14.67 -8.44
N PHE A 248 1.30 -15.75 -8.59
CA PHE A 248 1.79 -17.07 -8.95
C PHE A 248 2.11 -17.19 -10.44
N VAL A 249 1.58 -16.30 -11.28
CA VAL A 249 1.79 -16.35 -12.74
C VAL A 249 3.03 -15.55 -13.17
N GLY A 250 3.77 -16.11 -14.11
CA GLY A 250 4.85 -15.42 -14.82
C GLY A 250 6.13 -15.21 -13.99
N ARG A 251 7.06 -14.42 -14.56
CA ARG A 251 8.29 -13.99 -13.88
C ARG A 251 8.13 -12.62 -13.24
N ARG A 252 7.50 -11.69 -13.95
CA ARG A 252 7.18 -10.34 -13.48
C ARG A 252 5.96 -10.39 -12.56
N LEU A 253 5.94 -9.51 -11.56
CA LEU A 253 4.77 -9.31 -10.74
C LEU A 253 3.65 -8.69 -11.58
N SER A 254 2.48 -9.35 -11.60
CA SER A 254 1.32 -8.88 -12.36
C SER A 254 0.38 -8.10 -11.44
N MET A 255 0.13 -6.84 -11.78
CA MET A 255 -0.81 -5.96 -11.08
C MET A 255 -2.03 -5.73 -11.99
N LEU A 256 -3.21 -6.04 -11.48
CA LEU A 256 -4.48 -5.79 -12.12
C LEU A 256 -5.19 -4.67 -11.38
N MET A 257 -5.66 -3.66 -12.10
CA MET A 257 -6.34 -2.50 -11.52
C MET A 257 -7.68 -2.25 -12.20
N ARG A 258 -8.71 -1.96 -11.42
CA ARG A 258 -9.99 -1.46 -11.92
C ARG A 258 -10.30 -0.09 -11.37
N VAL A 259 -10.66 0.83 -12.26
CA VAL A 259 -11.15 2.16 -11.93
C VAL A 259 -12.66 2.14 -12.11
N VAL A 260 -13.39 2.18 -11.00
CA VAL A 260 -14.86 2.20 -11.02
C VAL A 260 -15.40 3.19 -9.99
N PRO A 261 -16.59 3.79 -10.19
CA PRO A 261 -17.27 4.52 -9.13
C PRO A 261 -17.45 3.63 -7.88
N ALA A 262 -17.46 4.24 -6.69
CA ALA A 262 -17.88 3.53 -5.50
C ALA A 262 -19.32 3.01 -5.69
N ILE A 263 -19.54 1.72 -5.42
CA ILE A 263 -20.85 1.08 -5.52
C ILE A 263 -21.83 1.73 -4.55
N ASP A 264 -21.37 1.98 -3.32
CA ASP A 264 -22.08 2.70 -2.29
C ASP A 264 -21.14 3.66 -1.56
N ARG A 265 -21.44 4.96 -1.63
CA ARG A 265 -20.67 6.01 -0.97
C ARG A 265 -20.72 5.93 0.56
N ASN A 266 -21.75 5.31 1.12
CA ASN A 266 -21.90 5.12 2.56
C ASN A 266 -21.22 3.83 3.05
N ASP A 267 -20.85 2.94 2.13
CA ASP A 267 -20.14 1.69 2.40
C ASP A 267 -18.87 1.60 1.53
N ILE A 268 -17.96 2.53 1.78
CA ILE A 268 -16.67 2.60 1.09
C ILE A 268 -15.83 1.31 1.27
N PRO A 269 -15.73 0.69 2.48
CA PRO A 269 -14.96 -0.53 2.65
C PRO A 269 -15.40 -1.64 1.70
N ASN A 270 -16.71 -1.90 1.58
CA ASN A 270 -17.20 -2.92 0.65
C ASN A 270 -17.09 -2.45 -0.81
N SER A 271 -17.29 -1.16 -1.08
CA SER A 271 -17.07 -0.59 -2.42
C SER A 271 -15.63 -0.71 -2.92
N MET A 272 -14.64 -0.80 -2.02
CA MET A 272 -13.23 -1.08 -2.38
C MET A 272 -12.95 -2.57 -2.58
N ARG A 273 -13.73 -3.45 -1.94
CA ARG A 273 -13.51 -4.91 -1.94
C ARG A 273 -14.21 -5.61 -3.09
N ALA A 274 -15.45 -5.24 -3.36
CA ALA A 274 -16.27 -5.87 -4.39
C ALA A 274 -15.71 -5.74 -5.82
N PRO A 275 -15.11 -4.62 -6.25
CA PRO A 275 -14.65 -4.52 -7.63
C PRO A 275 -13.26 -5.14 -7.88
N ARG A 276 -12.58 -5.64 -6.84
CA ARG A 276 -11.24 -6.24 -6.93
C ARG A 276 -11.21 -7.32 -8.01
N PRO A 277 -10.21 -7.30 -8.91
CA PRO A 277 -10.03 -8.36 -9.87
C PRO A 277 -9.82 -9.74 -9.24
N VAL A 278 -10.59 -10.73 -9.67
CA VAL A 278 -10.37 -12.13 -9.33
C VAL A 278 -9.22 -12.67 -10.16
N THR A 279 -8.17 -13.15 -9.49
CA THR A 279 -6.95 -13.70 -10.11
C THR A 279 -6.82 -15.20 -9.87
N ILE A 280 -6.01 -15.88 -10.68
CA ILE A 280 -5.75 -17.32 -10.50
C ILE A 280 -5.04 -17.59 -9.16
N SER A 281 -4.17 -16.66 -8.74
CA SER A 281 -3.48 -16.74 -7.44
C SER A 281 -4.46 -16.80 -6.27
N GLN A 282 -5.50 -15.98 -6.31
CA GLN A 282 -6.55 -15.94 -5.30
C GLN A 282 -7.36 -17.24 -5.28
N LEU A 283 -7.77 -17.75 -6.44
CA LEU A 283 -8.57 -18.97 -6.53
C LEU A 283 -7.82 -20.21 -6.04
N LEU A 284 -6.55 -20.35 -6.41
CA LEU A 284 -5.72 -21.45 -5.93
C LEU A 284 -5.43 -21.34 -4.43
N ALA A 285 -5.15 -20.13 -3.93
CA ALA A 285 -4.93 -19.91 -2.52
C ALA A 285 -6.17 -20.22 -1.67
N ASP A 286 -7.35 -19.78 -2.12
CA ASP A 286 -8.62 -20.12 -1.48
C ASP A 286 -8.85 -21.63 -1.44
N TRP A 287 -8.51 -22.35 -2.51
CA TRP A 287 -8.61 -23.80 -2.53
C TRP A 287 -7.74 -24.48 -1.47
N TRP A 288 -6.46 -24.11 -1.42
CA TRP A 288 -5.53 -24.68 -0.46
C TRP A 288 -5.82 -24.32 0.99
N CYS A 289 -6.44 -23.16 1.23
CA CYS A 289 -6.85 -22.75 2.56
C CYS A 289 -8.26 -23.23 2.96
N SER A 290 -8.96 -23.94 2.07
CA SER A 290 -10.29 -24.47 2.39
C SER A 290 -10.19 -25.73 3.26
N SER A 291 -11.19 -25.94 4.12
CA SER A 291 -11.26 -27.13 5.00
C SER A 291 -11.17 -28.43 4.19
N ALA A 292 -11.69 -28.48 2.98
CA ALA A 292 -11.61 -29.64 2.09
C ALA A 292 -10.17 -30.03 1.71
N PHE A 293 -9.23 -29.08 1.68
CA PHE A 293 -7.81 -29.35 1.44
C PHE A 293 -7.07 -29.67 2.76
N ILE A 294 -7.49 -29.07 3.86
CA ILE A 294 -6.89 -29.23 5.20
C ILE A 294 -7.29 -30.57 5.86
N ASP A 295 -8.53 -31.04 5.62
CA ASP A 295 -9.12 -32.22 6.27
C ASP A 295 -8.77 -33.56 5.59
N GLY A 296 -7.84 -33.56 4.62
CA GLY A 296 -7.05 -34.76 4.31
C GLY A 296 -7.73 -35.88 3.51
N THR A 297 -8.64 -35.59 2.56
CA THR A 297 -9.02 -36.60 1.54
C THR A 297 -7.92 -36.86 0.52
N SER A 298 -6.83 -36.07 0.50
CA SER A 298 -5.54 -36.51 -0.03
C SER A 298 -4.62 -36.85 1.13
N ALA A 299 -4.17 -38.11 1.20
CA ALA A 299 -3.51 -38.70 2.37
C ALA A 299 -2.19 -38.00 2.82
N GLU A 300 -1.73 -36.96 2.13
CA GLU A 300 -0.47 -36.24 2.40
C GLU A 300 -0.51 -34.74 2.05
N GLY A 301 -1.68 -34.16 1.75
CA GLY A 301 -1.76 -32.78 1.22
C GLY A 301 -1.18 -32.61 -0.19
N ALA A 302 -0.95 -33.74 -0.89
CA ALA A 302 -0.54 -33.77 -2.29
C ALA A 302 -1.75 -33.68 -3.23
N PHE A 303 -1.57 -33.08 -4.42
CA PHE A 303 -2.61 -32.95 -5.45
C PHE A 303 -2.02 -33.08 -6.86
N ILE A 304 -2.81 -33.50 -7.84
CA ILE A 304 -2.40 -33.47 -9.26
C ILE A 304 -2.88 -32.21 -9.96
N GLU A 305 -2.32 -31.91 -11.13
CA GLU A 305 -2.71 -30.72 -11.91
C GLU A 305 -4.22 -30.66 -12.20
N ALA A 306 -4.84 -31.81 -12.48
CA ALA A 306 -6.28 -31.90 -12.73
C ALA A 306 -7.11 -31.44 -11.53
N ASP A 307 -6.68 -31.72 -10.30
CA ASP A 307 -7.37 -31.27 -9.09
C ASP A 307 -7.38 -29.74 -8.99
N ALA A 308 -6.23 -29.12 -9.27
CA ALA A 308 -6.09 -27.66 -9.26
C ALA A 308 -6.96 -27.00 -10.35
N VAL A 309 -6.99 -27.60 -11.54
CA VAL A 309 -7.84 -27.12 -12.65
C VAL A 309 -9.31 -27.22 -12.28
N ASN A 310 -9.75 -28.37 -11.76
CA ASN A 310 -11.14 -28.59 -11.34
C ASN A 310 -11.54 -27.61 -10.23
N ALA A 311 -10.68 -27.42 -9.22
CA ALA A 311 -10.91 -26.50 -8.11
C ALA A 311 -11.03 -25.03 -8.57
N VAL A 312 -10.29 -24.63 -9.61
CA VAL A 312 -10.40 -23.31 -10.23
C VAL A 312 -11.71 -23.17 -11.01
N HIS A 313 -12.10 -24.19 -11.78
CA HIS A 313 -13.38 -24.20 -12.50
C HIS A 313 -14.58 -24.11 -11.54
N GLU A 314 -14.57 -24.89 -10.47
CA GLU A 314 -15.60 -24.86 -9.42
C GLU A 314 -15.74 -23.45 -8.82
N ARG A 315 -14.61 -22.84 -8.43
CA ARG A 315 -14.62 -21.49 -7.86
C ARG A 315 -15.08 -20.43 -8.84
N LEU A 316 -14.67 -20.52 -10.11
CA LEU A 316 -15.13 -19.61 -11.16
C LEU A 316 -16.63 -19.73 -11.39
N ALA A 317 -17.18 -20.94 -11.40
CA ALA A 317 -18.61 -21.20 -11.56
C ALA A 317 -19.43 -20.68 -10.37
N GLY A 318 -18.85 -20.68 -9.17
CA GLY A 318 -19.47 -20.15 -7.94
C GLY A 318 -19.38 -18.63 -7.77
N LEU A 319 -18.75 -17.89 -8.69
CA LEU A 319 -18.66 -16.43 -8.59
C LEU A 319 -20.01 -15.76 -8.89
N PRO A 320 -20.42 -14.73 -8.11
CA PRO A 320 -21.62 -13.96 -8.43
C PRO A 320 -21.42 -13.11 -9.70
N PRO A 321 -22.49 -12.71 -10.40
CA PRO A 321 -22.39 -11.90 -11.62
C PRO A 321 -21.60 -10.59 -11.48
N MET A 322 -21.60 -9.99 -10.29
CA MET A 322 -20.87 -8.75 -10.02
C MET A 322 -19.35 -8.94 -9.91
N ALA A 323 -18.86 -10.17 -9.71
CA ALA A 323 -17.44 -10.46 -9.59
C ALA A 323 -16.74 -10.21 -10.93
N TRP A 324 -15.65 -9.45 -10.90
CA TRP A 324 -14.86 -9.21 -12.09
C TRP A 324 -13.67 -10.14 -12.14
N VAL A 325 -13.62 -10.97 -13.18
CA VAL A 325 -12.57 -11.97 -13.38
C VAL A 325 -11.55 -11.44 -14.36
N ASP A 326 -10.25 -11.65 -14.07
CA ASP A 326 -9.17 -11.38 -15.03
C ASP A 326 -9.52 -11.95 -16.42
N PRO A 327 -9.54 -11.13 -17.49
CA PRO A 327 -9.84 -11.58 -18.84
C PRO A 327 -8.99 -12.77 -19.31
N GLU A 328 -7.73 -12.87 -18.89
CA GLU A 328 -6.87 -14.02 -19.25
C GLU A 328 -7.27 -15.30 -18.52
N LEU A 329 -7.66 -15.18 -17.24
CA LEU A 329 -8.21 -16.29 -16.46
C LEU A 329 -9.54 -16.74 -17.05
N ARG A 330 -10.44 -15.80 -17.35
CA ARG A 330 -11.74 -16.10 -17.95
C ARG A 330 -11.60 -16.80 -19.30
N ALA A 331 -10.68 -16.35 -20.15
CA ALA A 331 -10.50 -16.90 -21.49
C ALA A 331 -9.81 -18.28 -21.49
N SER A 332 -8.95 -18.58 -20.51
CA SER A 332 -8.21 -19.85 -20.49
C SER A 332 -7.84 -20.28 -19.06
N PRO A 333 -8.81 -20.78 -18.26
CA PRO A 333 -8.57 -21.16 -16.87
C PRO A 333 -7.48 -22.21 -16.69
N GLU A 334 -7.47 -23.25 -17.52
CA GLU A 334 -6.47 -24.31 -17.45
C GLU A 334 -5.05 -23.79 -17.71
N ARG A 335 -4.87 -22.96 -18.74
CA ARG A 335 -3.57 -22.39 -19.09
C ARG A 335 -3.05 -21.52 -17.95
N MET A 336 -3.91 -20.70 -17.35
CA MET A 336 -3.55 -19.86 -16.22
C MET A 336 -3.21 -20.68 -14.98
N THR A 337 -3.94 -21.77 -14.74
CA THR A 337 -3.66 -22.72 -13.65
C THR A 337 -2.28 -23.36 -13.82
N ARG A 338 -1.98 -23.93 -15.00
CA ARG A 338 -0.65 -24.50 -15.31
C ARG A 338 0.46 -23.47 -15.14
N ALA A 339 0.25 -22.24 -15.61
CA ALA A 339 1.22 -21.16 -15.49
C ALA A 339 1.48 -20.76 -14.02
N ALA A 340 0.43 -20.75 -13.19
CA ALA A 340 0.53 -20.48 -11.76
C ALA A 340 1.27 -21.59 -11.02
N LEU A 341 0.95 -22.86 -11.26
CA LEU A 341 1.67 -24.01 -10.69
C LEU A 341 3.16 -23.98 -11.05
N ALA A 342 3.49 -23.71 -12.32
CA ALA A 342 4.87 -23.56 -12.76
C ALA A 342 5.59 -22.39 -12.07
N GLY A 343 4.89 -21.29 -11.78
CA GLY A 343 5.47 -20.16 -11.04
C GLY A 343 5.70 -20.45 -9.58
N LEU A 344 4.81 -21.19 -8.93
CA LEU A 344 4.97 -21.65 -7.55
C LEU A 344 6.13 -22.65 -7.41
N LEU A 345 6.28 -23.58 -8.37
CA LEU A 345 7.44 -24.47 -8.44
C LEU A 345 8.75 -23.68 -8.52
N ARG A 346 8.83 -22.67 -9.41
CA ARG A 346 10.03 -21.82 -9.54
C ARG A 346 10.38 -21.07 -8.25
N ARG A 347 9.39 -20.78 -7.40
CA ARG A 347 9.62 -20.11 -6.11
C ARG A 347 9.91 -21.07 -4.97
N GLY A 348 9.66 -22.37 -5.17
CA GLY A 348 9.74 -23.41 -4.15
C GLY A 348 8.58 -23.36 -3.16
N THR A 349 7.47 -22.68 -3.48
CA THR A 349 6.23 -22.74 -2.67
C THR A 349 5.44 -24.02 -2.96
N LEU A 350 5.63 -24.58 -4.16
CA LEU A 350 5.26 -25.94 -4.49
C LEU A 350 6.51 -26.75 -4.78
N GLU A 351 6.43 -28.04 -4.52
CA GLU A 351 7.39 -29.06 -4.93
C GLU A 351 6.67 -30.22 -5.62
N ARG A 352 7.44 -31.04 -6.34
CA ARG A 352 6.94 -32.29 -6.91
C ARG A 352 7.30 -33.44 -5.97
N GLY A 353 6.32 -34.25 -5.61
CA GLY A 353 6.49 -35.41 -4.74
C GLY A 353 5.58 -36.55 -5.19
N GLY A 354 6.11 -37.78 -5.21
CA GLY A 354 5.35 -38.96 -5.65
C GLY A 354 4.67 -38.74 -7.01
N ARG A 355 3.34 -38.77 -7.04
CA ARG A 355 2.50 -38.58 -8.25
C ARG A 355 2.00 -37.15 -8.46
N GLY A 356 2.35 -36.18 -7.63
CA GLY A 356 1.71 -34.85 -7.65
C GLY A 356 2.58 -33.70 -7.15
N TYR A 357 1.89 -32.66 -6.71
CA TYR A 357 2.41 -31.43 -6.15
C TYR A 357 2.07 -31.37 -4.66
N HIS A 358 2.96 -30.81 -3.85
CA HIS A 358 2.69 -30.49 -2.44
C HIS A 358 3.14 -29.06 -2.13
N LEU A 359 2.43 -28.42 -1.21
CA LEU A 359 2.84 -27.13 -0.66
C LEU A 359 4.01 -27.32 0.29
N THR A 360 5.00 -26.43 0.20
CA THR A 360 6.15 -26.43 1.10
C THR A 360 5.94 -25.45 2.26
N ASP A 361 6.89 -25.44 3.19
CA ASP A 361 6.98 -24.42 4.25
C ASP A 361 7.45 -23.05 3.71
N LYS A 362 7.98 -23.00 2.49
CA LYS A 362 8.46 -21.76 1.88
C LYS A 362 7.30 -20.96 1.27
N ARG A 363 6.61 -20.23 2.15
CA ARG A 363 5.41 -19.46 1.80
C ARG A 363 5.59 -17.95 1.78
N SER A 364 6.79 -17.43 1.99
CA SER A 364 7.11 -16.01 1.81
C SER A 364 7.39 -15.66 0.34
N ASP A 365 6.99 -14.47 -0.13
CA ASP A 365 7.38 -13.94 -1.45
C ASP A 365 8.19 -12.65 -1.27
N PRO A 366 9.42 -12.54 -1.80
CA PRO A 366 10.27 -11.36 -1.60
C PRO A 366 9.68 -10.07 -2.17
N ARG A 367 8.71 -10.17 -3.08
CA ARG A 367 8.01 -9.01 -3.66
C ARG A 367 6.93 -8.47 -2.71
N PHE A 368 6.56 -9.26 -1.70
CA PHE A 368 5.64 -8.92 -0.62
C PHE A 368 6.35 -9.23 0.71
N PRO A 369 7.21 -8.31 1.19
CA PRO A 369 8.07 -8.59 2.36
C PRO A 369 7.31 -8.58 3.70
N ARG A 370 6.04 -8.14 3.72
CA ARG A 370 5.24 -8.01 4.95
C ARG A 370 4.44 -9.28 5.28
N PRO A 371 3.81 -9.98 4.33
CA PRO A 371 3.13 -11.24 4.61
C PRO A 371 4.13 -12.37 4.88
N HIS A 372 3.89 -13.14 5.95
CA HIS A 372 4.68 -14.33 6.27
C HIS A 372 4.27 -15.55 5.42
N ASP A 373 2.99 -15.64 5.07
CA ASP A 373 2.43 -16.66 4.18
C ASP A 373 1.63 -15.97 3.08
N ILE A 374 2.15 -16.04 1.86
CA ILE A 374 1.57 -15.41 0.68
C ILE A 374 0.33 -16.13 0.17
N VAL A 375 0.20 -17.43 0.46
CA VAL A 375 -0.99 -18.23 0.11
C VAL A 375 -2.14 -17.79 1.02
N ALA A 376 -1.92 -17.78 2.33
CA ALA A 376 -2.92 -17.31 3.29
C ALA A 376 -3.33 -15.85 3.02
N HIS A 377 -2.38 -15.00 2.66
CA HIS A 377 -2.65 -13.61 2.26
C HIS A 377 -3.60 -13.51 1.07
N GLN A 378 -3.34 -14.26 -0.02
CA GLN A 378 -4.19 -14.22 -1.21
C GLN A 378 -5.59 -14.81 -0.95
N ALA A 379 -5.68 -15.87 -0.15
CA ALA A 379 -6.96 -16.46 0.26
C ALA A 379 -7.80 -15.47 1.08
N ALA A 380 -7.20 -14.83 2.09
CA ALA A 380 -7.88 -13.83 2.92
C ALA A 380 -8.33 -12.60 2.10
N PHE A 381 -7.50 -12.18 1.14
CA PHE A 381 -7.82 -11.07 0.24
C PHE A 381 -9.02 -11.39 -0.66
N PHE A 382 -9.11 -12.62 -1.16
CA PHE A 382 -10.25 -13.11 -1.92
C PHE A 382 -11.51 -13.24 -1.06
N GLU A 383 -11.39 -13.74 0.18
CA GLU A 383 -12.54 -13.85 1.08
C GLU A 383 -13.18 -12.49 1.37
N GLU A 384 -12.38 -11.43 1.56
CA GLU A 384 -12.94 -10.08 1.72
C GLU A 384 -13.75 -9.61 0.51
N SER A 385 -13.34 -9.98 -0.70
CA SER A 385 -14.11 -9.69 -1.91
C SER A 385 -15.42 -10.48 -1.92
N ARG A 386 -15.39 -11.77 -1.55
CA ARG A 386 -16.61 -12.59 -1.41
C ARG A 386 -17.58 -12.01 -0.39
N ASP A 387 -17.09 -11.58 0.76
CA ASP A 387 -17.90 -10.92 1.79
C ASP A 387 -18.57 -9.66 1.27
N ALA A 388 -17.82 -8.81 0.55
CA ALA A 388 -18.37 -7.60 -0.03
C ALA A 388 -19.43 -7.90 -1.11
N TRP A 389 -19.25 -8.94 -1.92
CA TRP A 389 -20.28 -9.38 -2.87
C TRP A 389 -21.55 -9.84 -2.15
N ARG A 390 -21.42 -10.65 -1.09
CA ARG A 390 -22.58 -11.09 -0.29
C ARG A 390 -23.35 -9.91 0.29
N VAL A 391 -22.67 -8.85 0.72
CA VAL A 391 -23.31 -7.62 1.22
C VAL A 391 -24.12 -6.93 0.13
N PHE A 392 -23.55 -6.73 -1.05
CA PHE A 392 -24.24 -6.03 -2.13
C PHE A 392 -25.34 -6.86 -2.80
N SER A 393 -25.15 -8.17 -2.99
CA SER A 393 -26.19 -9.04 -3.54
C SER A 393 -27.43 -9.11 -2.65
N LYS A 394 -27.29 -8.98 -1.32
CA LYS A 394 -28.44 -8.90 -0.38
C LYS A 394 -29.21 -7.58 -0.45
N ARG A 395 -28.66 -6.54 -1.07
CA ARG A 395 -29.32 -5.23 -1.21
C ARG A 395 -30.08 -5.09 -2.53
N GLU A 396 -29.74 -5.93 -3.52
CA GLU A 396 -30.37 -5.94 -4.84
C GLU A 396 -31.60 -6.86 -4.92
N GLY A 397 -31.79 -7.75 -3.94
CA GLY A 397 -32.98 -8.58 -3.76
C GLY A 397 -33.79 -8.12 -2.56
#